data_AF-A0A0C9M4H1-F1
#
_entry.id   AF-A0A0C9M4H1-F1
#
_cell.length_a   1.000
_cell.length_b   1.000
_cell.length_c   1.000
_cell.angle_alpha   90.00
_cell.angle_beta   90.00
_cell.angle_gamma   90.00
#
_symmetry.space_group_name_H-M   'P 1'
#
loop_
_entity.id
_entity.type
_entity.pdbx_description
1 polymer ?
#
loop_
_entity_poly.entity_id
_entity_poly.type
_entity_poly.pdbx_seq_one_letter_code
_entity_poly.pdbx_strand_id
1 'polypeptide(L)'
;MEDVLTQVNDPNIVLETIISRETYLKTKRPEKPSDESSSRKQLKSTNLKPPGWSYNTYSDFTRESFIDRMLESPQEHGLIAKIAKDLNINYRTAVRWWHFYEETEEIAYKKSELNSGRISSFTAEHNKHINELLDNDPQLYSDDIIKSLTEQFEGCKISKAQMNTHLRNTMLITIKKPTFEPEVKTQLKIYRQDMHGLWTGETQTWILQETASLLMKPVFI
;
A
#
# COMPACT_ATOMS: atom_id res chain seq x y z
N MET A 1 -47.31 7.92 13.73
CA MET A 1 -46.06 7.14 13.70
C MET A 1 -45.00 8.01 14.35
N GLU A 2 -44.38 7.70 15.46
CA GLU A 2 -44.53 6.66 16.46
C GLU A 2 -43.56 7.13 17.54
N ASP A 3 -44.09 7.60 18.67
CA ASP A 3 -43.27 7.87 19.86
C ASP A 3 -42.77 6.53 20.39
N VAL A 4 -41.48 6.24 20.21
CA VAL A 4 -40.87 5.01 20.72
C VAL A 4 -39.62 5.34 21.54
N LEU A 5 -39.87 5.48 22.85
CA LEU A 5 -39.07 5.00 23.98
C LEU A 5 -37.61 5.46 24.09
N THR A 6 -37.39 6.64 24.67
CA THR A 6 -36.15 6.99 25.38
C THR A 6 -36.39 7.18 26.88
N GLN A 7 -37.02 6.21 27.55
CA GLN A 7 -37.02 6.15 29.01
C GLN A 7 -36.09 5.02 29.47
N VAL A 8 -34.85 5.38 29.79
CA VAL A 8 -33.94 4.54 30.56
C VAL A 8 -34.22 4.83 32.03
N ASN A 9 -35.05 3.98 32.66
CA ASN A 9 -35.35 4.06 34.09
C ASN A 9 -34.39 3.16 34.89
N ASP A 10 -33.09 3.42 34.81
CA ASP A 10 -32.09 2.73 35.62
C ASP A 10 -31.34 3.75 36.49
N PRO A 11 -31.58 3.80 37.82
CA PRO A 11 -31.05 4.85 38.69
C PRO A 11 -29.52 4.83 38.85
N ASN A 12 -28.84 3.82 38.30
CA ASN A 12 -27.38 3.67 38.34
C ASN A 12 -26.65 4.17 37.07
N ILE A 13 -27.36 4.61 36.05
CA ILE A 13 -26.74 5.12 34.81
C ILE A 13 -26.79 6.64 34.82
N VAL A 14 -25.70 7.27 35.28
CA VAL A 14 -25.51 8.72 35.13
C VAL A 14 -25.08 8.99 33.68
N LEU A 15 -26.02 9.44 32.85
CA LEU A 15 -25.72 9.90 31.49
C LEU A 15 -25.18 11.33 31.56
N GLU A 16 -23.86 11.48 31.48
CA GLU A 16 -23.24 12.79 31.29
C GLU A 16 -23.52 13.31 29.87
N THR A 17 -24.24 14.42 29.76
CA THR A 17 -24.50 15.11 28.49
C THR A 17 -23.19 15.66 27.93
N ILE A 18 -22.70 15.01 26.88
CA ILE A 18 -21.55 15.49 26.10
C ILE A 18 -21.96 16.77 25.36
N ILE A 19 -21.04 17.72 25.29
CA ILE A 19 -21.16 19.06 24.68
C ILE A 19 -22.03 19.07 23.41
N SER A 20 -23.06 19.92 23.40
CA SER A 20 -23.96 20.12 22.25
C SER A 20 -23.21 20.51 20.98
N ARG A 21 -23.73 20.07 19.82
CA ARG A 21 -23.22 20.41 18.48
C ARG A 21 -23.03 21.91 18.29
N GLU A 22 -23.91 22.72 18.85
CA GLU A 22 -23.83 24.18 18.73
C GLU A 22 -22.64 24.76 19.49
N THR A 23 -22.35 24.22 20.67
CA THR A 23 -21.18 24.62 21.47
C THR A 23 -19.88 24.19 20.78
N TYR A 24 -19.84 23.02 20.15
CA TYR A 24 -18.70 22.57 19.34
C TYR A 24 -18.42 23.51 18.14
N LEU A 25 -19.46 23.93 17.42
CA LEU A 25 -19.30 24.86 16.29
C LEU A 25 -18.81 26.24 16.75
N LYS A 26 -19.25 26.72 17.92
CA LYS A 26 -18.76 27.99 18.50
C LYS A 26 -17.32 27.93 18.98
N THR A 27 -16.82 26.77 19.40
CA THR A 27 -15.44 26.61 19.90
C THR A 27 -14.45 26.19 18.82
N LYS A 28 -14.91 25.89 17.60
CA LYS A 28 -14.04 25.56 16.47
C LYS A 28 -13.20 26.78 16.06
N ARG A 29 -11.87 26.67 16.15
CA ARG A 29 -10.93 27.69 15.65
C ARG A 29 -10.97 27.77 14.11
N PRO A 30 -10.83 28.96 13.51
CA PRO A 30 -10.74 29.10 12.05
C PRO A 30 -9.44 28.47 11.51
N GLU A 31 -9.58 27.61 10.51
CA GLU A 31 -8.47 27.02 9.75
C GLU A 31 -7.92 28.06 8.75
N LYS A 32 -6.59 28.14 8.61
CA LYS A 32 -5.92 29.07 7.68
C LYS A 32 -6.20 28.69 6.22
N PRO A 33 -6.40 29.67 5.32
CA PRO A 33 -6.61 29.39 3.89
C PRO A 33 -5.31 28.87 3.24
N SER A 34 -5.44 27.79 2.47
CA SER A 34 -4.42 27.33 1.53
C SER A 34 -4.57 28.09 0.21
N ASP A 35 -3.53 28.81 -0.20
CA ASP A 35 -3.51 29.55 -1.46
C ASP A 35 -3.51 28.59 -2.66
N GLU A 36 -4.62 28.59 -3.42
CA GLU A 36 -4.67 28.15 -4.81
C GLU A 36 -4.07 29.25 -5.70
N SER A 37 -2.96 28.97 -6.38
CA SER A 37 -2.50 29.81 -7.50
C SER A 37 -2.50 29.02 -8.81
N SER A 38 -3.52 29.32 -9.61
CA SER A 38 -3.65 29.02 -11.02
C SER A 38 -2.72 29.92 -11.83
N SER A 39 -1.87 29.35 -12.69
CA SER A 39 -1.39 30.05 -13.89
C SER A 39 -1.07 29.09 -15.03
N ARG A 40 -1.64 29.41 -16.19
CA ARG A 40 -1.69 28.63 -17.43
C ARG A 40 -0.58 29.11 -18.38
N LYS A 41 0.30 28.17 -18.75
CA LYS A 41 1.14 28.04 -19.97
C LYS A 41 2.03 29.23 -20.41
N GLN A 42 3.34 28.98 -20.37
CA GLN A 42 4.21 29.25 -21.52
C GLN A 42 5.03 28.01 -21.88
N LEU A 43 4.90 27.59 -23.14
CA LEU A 43 5.70 26.55 -23.78
C LEU A 43 7.07 27.17 -24.10
N LYS A 44 8.13 26.71 -23.43
CA LYS A 44 9.52 26.95 -23.86
C LYS A 44 10.33 25.67 -23.64
N SER A 45 10.95 25.23 -24.73
CA SER A 45 11.72 24.01 -24.96
C SER A 45 12.36 23.37 -23.71
N THR A 46 11.89 22.17 -23.37
CA THR A 46 12.56 21.27 -22.44
C THR A 46 13.78 20.66 -23.11
N ASN A 47 14.94 21.33 -23.05
CA ASN A 47 16.20 20.61 -22.93
C ASN A 47 16.48 20.39 -21.45
N LEU A 48 15.67 19.51 -20.85
CA LEU A 48 15.98 18.90 -19.57
C LEU A 48 16.55 17.52 -19.90
N LYS A 49 17.88 17.40 -19.91
CA LYS A 49 18.49 16.09 -19.68
C LYS A 49 18.46 15.84 -18.18
N PRO A 50 17.66 14.89 -17.66
CA PRO A 50 17.77 14.51 -16.27
C PRO A 50 19.04 13.66 -16.04
N PRO A 51 19.60 13.69 -14.83
CA PRO A 51 20.67 12.79 -14.42
C PRO A 51 20.07 11.42 -14.09
N GLY A 52 20.36 10.46 -14.95
CA GLY A 52 19.89 9.08 -14.84
C GLY A 52 19.96 8.45 -16.22
N TRP A 53 20.48 7.23 -16.31
CA TRP A 53 20.62 6.49 -17.57
C TRP A 53 19.23 6.22 -18.15
N SER A 54 18.69 7.16 -18.95
CA SER A 54 17.45 6.92 -19.65
C SER A 54 17.72 5.86 -20.72
N TYR A 55 17.02 4.72 -20.65
CA TYR A 55 17.11 3.71 -21.68
C TYR A 55 16.70 4.31 -23.03
N ASN A 56 17.50 4.06 -24.07
CA ASN A 56 17.15 4.48 -25.43
C ASN A 56 15.87 3.76 -25.85
N THR A 57 14.80 4.54 -26.04
CA THR A 57 13.51 4.04 -26.54
C THR A 57 13.42 4.39 -28.02
N TYR A 58 13.33 3.36 -28.86
CA TYR A 58 13.16 3.52 -30.30
C TYR A 58 11.71 3.22 -30.70
N SER A 59 11.18 4.02 -31.62
CA SER A 59 9.86 3.81 -32.24
C SER A 59 9.88 2.61 -33.19
N ASP A 60 8.73 1.99 -33.43
CA ASP A 60 8.60 0.89 -34.42
C ASP A 60 8.92 1.40 -35.83
N PHE A 61 8.51 2.62 -36.17
CA PHE A 61 8.91 3.29 -37.42
C PHE A 61 10.44 3.37 -37.59
N THR A 62 11.19 3.62 -36.50
CA THR A 62 12.66 3.67 -36.54
C THR A 62 13.27 2.29 -36.75
N ARG A 63 12.62 1.22 -36.27
CA ARG A 63 13.04 -0.16 -36.50
C ARG A 63 12.82 -0.55 -37.96
N GLU A 64 11.64 -0.26 -38.50
CA GLU A 64 11.29 -0.52 -39.90
C GLU A 64 12.20 0.25 -40.85
N SER A 65 12.34 1.57 -40.65
CA SER A 65 13.23 2.43 -41.45
C SER A 65 14.68 1.96 -41.43
N PHE A 66 15.14 1.32 -40.36
CA PHE A 66 16.48 0.74 -40.29
C PHE A 66 16.61 -0.48 -41.20
N ILE A 67 15.63 -1.39 -41.16
CA ILE A 67 15.62 -2.59 -42.00
C ILE A 67 15.45 -2.22 -43.47
N ASP A 68 14.54 -1.32 -43.81
CA ASP A 68 14.32 -0.87 -45.19
C ASP A 68 15.61 -0.31 -45.81
N ARG A 69 16.34 0.54 -45.08
CA ARG A 69 17.62 1.09 -45.54
C ARG A 69 18.72 0.05 -45.67
N MET A 70 18.71 -0.97 -44.82
CA MET A 70 19.64 -2.08 -44.90
C MET A 70 19.39 -2.95 -46.14
N LEU A 71 18.12 -3.11 -46.55
CA LEU A 71 17.73 -3.86 -47.75
C LEU A 71 17.94 -3.08 -49.06
N GLU A 72 17.72 -1.75 -49.03
CA GLU A 72 17.89 -0.88 -50.20
C GLU A 72 19.36 -0.65 -50.56
N SER A 73 20.26 -0.72 -49.57
CA SER A 73 21.67 -0.41 -49.77
C SER A 73 22.49 -1.64 -50.15
N PRO A 74 23.48 -1.53 -51.06
CA PRO A 74 24.43 -2.61 -51.31
C PRO A 74 25.24 -2.91 -50.04
N GLN A 75 25.61 -4.18 -49.85
CA GLN A 75 26.30 -4.70 -48.66
C GLN A 75 27.74 -4.17 -48.55
N GLU A 76 27.86 -2.91 -48.15
CA GLU A 76 29.13 -2.25 -47.90
C GLU A 76 29.63 -2.53 -46.48
N HIS A 77 30.95 -2.64 -46.33
CA HIS A 77 31.57 -2.70 -45.02
C HIS A 77 31.24 -1.44 -44.21
N GLY A 78 30.65 -1.62 -43.02
CA GLY A 78 30.28 -0.52 -42.13
C GLY A 78 28.93 0.15 -42.44
N LEU A 79 28.12 -0.42 -43.34
CA LEU A 79 26.77 0.07 -43.64
C LEU A 79 25.90 0.22 -42.38
N ILE A 80 25.89 -0.79 -41.51
CA ILE A 80 25.15 -0.78 -40.23
C ILE A 80 25.54 0.45 -39.40
N ALA A 81 26.82 0.80 -39.35
CA ALA A 81 27.30 1.94 -38.57
C ALA A 81 26.89 3.28 -39.19
N LYS A 82 26.81 3.38 -40.53
CA LYS A 82 26.32 4.57 -41.23
C LYS A 82 24.83 4.77 -40.95
N ILE A 83 24.00 3.76 -41.24
CA ILE A 83 22.55 3.84 -41.07
C ILE A 83 22.17 4.04 -39.60
N ALA A 84 22.87 3.38 -38.66
CA ALA A 84 22.63 3.58 -37.24
C ALA A 84 22.91 5.02 -36.79
N LYS A 85 23.96 5.67 -37.32
CA LYS A 85 24.22 7.09 -37.04
C LYS A 85 23.12 7.98 -37.61
N ASP A 86 22.69 7.72 -38.84
CA ASP A 86 21.67 8.52 -39.52
C ASP A 86 20.31 8.45 -38.80
N LEU A 87 19.96 7.27 -38.29
CA LEU A 87 18.72 7.04 -37.53
C LEU A 87 18.88 7.28 -36.03
N ASN A 88 20.05 7.74 -35.57
CA ASN A 88 20.39 7.94 -34.16
C ASN A 88 20.14 6.70 -33.28
N ILE A 89 20.42 5.52 -33.83
CA ILE A 89 20.34 4.21 -33.17
C ILE A 89 21.71 3.87 -32.57
N ASN A 90 21.72 3.28 -31.37
CA ASN A 90 22.95 2.74 -30.82
C ASN A 90 23.46 1.59 -31.72
N TYR A 91 24.74 1.65 -32.09
CA TYR A 91 25.38 0.63 -32.94
C TYR A 91 25.12 -0.81 -32.49
N ARG A 92 25.21 -1.11 -31.18
CA ARG A 92 24.96 -2.46 -30.65
C ARG A 92 23.50 -2.89 -30.85
N THR A 93 22.57 -1.95 -30.76
CA THR A 93 21.14 -2.21 -31.01
C THR A 93 20.90 -2.48 -32.49
N ALA A 94 21.49 -1.68 -33.38
CA ALA A 94 21.39 -1.86 -34.82
C ALA A 94 21.94 -3.22 -35.28
N VAL A 95 23.11 -3.62 -34.79
CA VAL A 95 23.68 -4.95 -35.05
C VAL A 95 22.74 -6.06 -34.57
N ARG A 96 22.19 -5.92 -33.36
CA ARG A 96 21.23 -6.91 -32.82
C ARG A 96 19.96 -7.02 -33.67
N TRP A 97 19.41 -5.90 -34.13
CA TRP A 97 18.23 -5.90 -35.01
C TRP A 97 18.52 -6.53 -36.36
N TRP A 98 19.69 -6.25 -36.93
CA TRP A 98 20.10 -6.86 -38.19
C TRP A 98 20.23 -8.37 -38.08
N HIS A 99 20.92 -8.89 -37.07
CA HIS A 99 21.02 -10.34 -36.85
C HIS A 99 19.66 -10.99 -36.59
N PHE A 100 18.79 -10.33 -35.81
CA PHE A 100 17.44 -10.84 -35.59
C PHE A 100 16.66 -10.95 -36.91
N TYR A 101 16.79 -9.95 -37.79
CA TYR A 101 16.17 -9.97 -39.11
C TYR A 101 16.79 -11.04 -40.03
N GLU A 102 18.11 -11.22 -40.02
CA GLU A 102 18.77 -12.31 -40.79
C GLU A 102 18.30 -13.70 -40.34
N GLU A 103 17.99 -13.89 -39.06
CA GLU A 103 17.54 -15.18 -38.50
C GLU A 103 16.05 -15.45 -38.70
N THR A 104 15.20 -14.42 -38.62
CA THR A 104 13.74 -14.58 -38.54
C THR A 104 12.97 -13.95 -39.70
N GLU A 105 13.62 -13.12 -40.52
CA GLU A 105 13.00 -12.23 -41.51
C GLU A 105 11.91 -11.30 -40.92
N GLU A 106 11.87 -11.17 -39.59
CA GLU A 106 10.93 -10.32 -38.86
C GLU A 106 11.63 -9.10 -38.24
N ILE A 107 10.86 -8.02 -38.07
CA ILE A 107 11.34 -6.80 -37.43
C ILE A 107 11.23 -6.95 -35.91
N ALA A 108 12.29 -6.55 -35.18
CA ALA A 108 12.38 -6.69 -33.73
C ALA A 108 11.50 -5.69 -32.94
N TYR A 109 10.17 -5.83 -33.05
CA TYR A 109 9.19 -4.98 -32.37
C TYR A 109 9.26 -5.07 -30.84
N LYS A 110 8.85 -4.00 -30.17
CA LYS A 110 8.78 -3.98 -28.70
C LYS A 110 7.59 -4.83 -28.24
N LYS A 111 7.87 -5.99 -27.65
CA LYS A 111 6.86 -6.89 -27.06
C LYS A 111 6.28 -6.38 -25.72
N SER A 112 5.93 -5.09 -25.61
CA SER A 112 5.45 -4.53 -24.34
C SER A 112 4.15 -5.13 -23.85
N GLU A 113 3.26 -5.54 -24.77
CA GLU A 113 1.98 -6.17 -24.42
C GLU A 113 2.17 -7.58 -23.83
N LEU A 114 3.21 -8.30 -24.25
CA LEU A 114 3.58 -9.62 -23.70
C LEU A 114 4.31 -9.52 -22.36
N ASN A 115 4.74 -8.32 -21.97
CA ASN A 115 5.36 -8.08 -20.67
C ASN A 115 4.31 -7.73 -19.62
N SER A 116 3.11 -8.33 -19.68
CA SER A 116 2.31 -8.46 -18.46
C SER A 116 3.23 -9.13 -17.45
N GLY A 117 3.44 -8.50 -16.29
CA GLY A 117 4.33 -9.04 -15.27
C GLY A 117 3.91 -10.44 -14.82
N ARG A 118 4.53 -10.94 -13.74
CA ARG A 118 4.18 -12.25 -13.19
C ARG A 118 2.66 -12.39 -13.04
N ILE A 119 2.09 -13.42 -13.66
CA ILE A 119 0.67 -13.77 -13.54
C ILE A 119 0.35 -13.92 -12.05
N SER A 120 -0.72 -13.26 -11.61
CA SER A 120 -1.14 -13.32 -10.20
C SER A 120 -1.45 -14.76 -9.81
N SER A 121 -1.09 -15.14 -8.58
CA SER A 121 -1.47 -16.44 -8.00
C SER A 121 -2.97 -16.54 -7.71
N PHE A 122 -3.70 -15.44 -7.78
CA PHE A 122 -5.12 -15.40 -7.48
C PHE A 122 -5.95 -15.57 -8.76
N THR A 123 -6.72 -16.65 -8.80
CA THR A 123 -7.69 -16.95 -9.85
C THR A 123 -9.03 -16.25 -9.56
N ALA A 124 -9.89 -16.11 -10.57
CA ALA A 124 -11.24 -15.58 -10.41
C ALA A 124 -12.07 -16.37 -9.36
N GLU A 125 -11.86 -17.69 -9.27
CA GLU A 125 -12.50 -18.55 -8.27
C GLU A 125 -12.13 -18.18 -6.83
N HIS A 126 -10.84 -17.87 -6.58
CA HIS A 126 -10.39 -17.39 -5.27
C HIS A 126 -11.11 -16.08 -4.89
N ASN A 127 -11.25 -15.16 -5.84
CA ASN A 127 -11.92 -13.87 -5.59
C ASN A 127 -13.40 -14.06 -5.25
N LYS A 128 -14.07 -14.98 -5.95
CA LYS A 128 -15.48 -15.31 -5.68
C LYS A 128 -15.64 -15.86 -4.26
N HIS A 129 -14.77 -16.80 -3.87
CA HIS A 129 -14.82 -17.35 -2.51
C HIS A 129 -14.56 -16.29 -1.43
N ILE A 130 -13.59 -15.40 -1.65
CA ILE A 130 -13.31 -14.29 -0.71
C ILE A 130 -14.53 -13.39 -0.54
N ASN A 131 -15.25 -13.05 -1.62
CA ASN A 131 -16.47 -12.25 -1.52
C ASN A 131 -17.56 -12.99 -0.75
N GLU A 132 -17.81 -14.26 -1.05
CA GLU A 132 -18.80 -15.07 -0.32
C GLU A 132 -18.46 -15.16 1.18
N LEU A 133 -17.20 -15.27 1.56
CA LEU A 133 -16.77 -15.26 2.96
C LEU A 133 -17.06 -13.92 3.64
N LEU A 134 -16.73 -12.80 2.99
CA LEU A 134 -16.92 -11.47 3.54
C LEU A 134 -18.40 -11.06 3.63
N ASP A 135 -19.23 -11.53 2.70
CA ASP A 135 -20.68 -11.31 2.74
C ASP A 135 -21.33 -12.08 3.91
N ASN A 136 -20.80 -13.25 4.26
CA ASN A 136 -21.29 -14.07 5.37
C ASN A 136 -20.81 -13.58 6.74
N ASP A 137 -19.53 -13.22 6.86
CA ASP A 137 -18.95 -12.72 8.12
C ASP A 137 -17.98 -11.54 7.89
N PRO A 138 -18.43 -10.30 8.15
CA PRO A 138 -17.59 -9.11 7.99
C PRO A 138 -16.50 -8.97 9.07
N GLN A 139 -16.47 -9.84 10.10
CA GLN A 139 -15.45 -9.80 11.16
C GLN A 139 -14.21 -10.64 10.83
N LEU A 140 -14.17 -11.32 9.68
CA LEU A 140 -13.04 -12.14 9.27
C LEU A 140 -11.76 -11.33 9.08
N TYR A 141 -10.64 -11.89 9.55
CA TYR A 141 -9.32 -11.32 9.34
C TYR A 141 -8.61 -11.98 8.16
N SER A 142 -7.55 -11.34 7.66
CA SER A 142 -6.75 -11.91 6.57
C SER A 142 -6.21 -13.31 6.85
N ASP A 143 -5.94 -13.63 8.13
CA ASP A 143 -5.45 -14.95 8.54
C ASP A 143 -6.54 -16.02 8.39
N ASP A 144 -7.80 -15.67 8.66
CA ASP A 144 -8.96 -16.57 8.54
C ASP A 144 -9.31 -16.82 7.07
N ILE A 145 -9.18 -15.79 6.22
CA ILE A 145 -9.36 -15.89 4.78
C ILE A 145 -8.26 -16.76 4.14
N ILE A 146 -7.02 -16.64 4.62
CA ILE A 146 -5.93 -17.51 4.15
C ILE A 146 -6.23 -18.95 4.52
N LYS A 147 -6.69 -19.20 5.75
CA LYS A 147 -7.02 -20.55 6.23
C LYS A 147 -8.12 -21.19 5.38
N SER A 148 -9.24 -20.50 5.18
CA SER A 148 -10.34 -20.99 4.33
C SER A 148 -9.92 -21.24 2.89
N LEU A 149 -9.11 -20.35 2.29
CA LEU A 149 -8.55 -20.59 0.96
C LEU A 149 -7.61 -21.80 0.91
N THR A 150 -6.79 -22.00 1.93
CA THR A 150 -5.89 -23.17 1.99
C THR A 150 -6.64 -24.48 2.20
N GLU A 151 -7.81 -24.43 2.85
CA GLU A 151 -8.69 -25.59 3.06
C GLU A 151 -9.48 -25.94 1.80
N GLN A 152 -9.97 -24.95 1.05
CA GLN A 152 -10.75 -25.18 -0.16
C GLN A 152 -9.90 -25.43 -1.40
N PHE A 153 -8.75 -24.75 -1.53
CA PHE A 153 -7.89 -24.84 -2.70
C PHE A 153 -6.57 -25.53 -2.33
N GLU A 154 -6.44 -26.79 -2.74
CA GLU A 154 -5.25 -27.59 -2.47
C GLU A 154 -3.99 -26.93 -3.08
N GLY A 155 -2.92 -26.84 -2.29
CA GLY A 155 -1.63 -26.27 -2.73
C GLY A 155 -1.54 -24.74 -2.71
N CYS A 156 -2.58 -24.01 -2.27
CA CYS A 156 -2.52 -22.56 -2.14
C CYS A 156 -1.66 -22.11 -0.94
N LYS A 157 -0.36 -21.84 -1.18
CA LYS A 157 0.52 -21.24 -0.15
C LYS A 157 0.54 -19.72 -0.27
N ILE A 158 -0.38 -19.04 0.42
CA ILE A 158 -0.52 -17.58 0.40
C ILE A 158 0.05 -16.98 1.68
N SER A 159 0.91 -15.97 1.55
CA SER A 159 1.40 -15.20 2.70
C SER A 159 0.43 -14.09 3.11
N LYS A 160 0.46 -13.67 4.38
CA LYS A 160 -0.35 -12.54 4.88
C LYS A 160 -0.16 -11.24 4.08
N ALA A 161 1.08 -10.92 3.72
CA ALA A 161 1.39 -9.73 2.93
C ALA A 161 0.82 -9.82 1.51
N GLN A 162 0.90 -11.00 0.90
CA GLN A 162 0.34 -11.26 -0.43
C GLN A 162 -1.20 -11.17 -0.41
N MET A 163 -1.85 -11.74 0.61
CA MET A 163 -3.30 -11.59 0.82
C MET A 163 -3.70 -10.12 0.98
N ASN A 164 -3.04 -9.38 1.87
CA ASN A 164 -3.35 -7.96 2.09
C ASN A 164 -3.13 -7.10 0.85
N THR A 165 -2.09 -7.39 0.07
CA THR A 165 -1.82 -6.69 -1.20
C THR A 165 -2.89 -6.99 -2.22
N HIS A 166 -3.32 -8.25 -2.33
CA HIS A 166 -4.41 -8.65 -3.22
C HIS A 166 -5.70 -7.97 -2.82
N LEU A 167 -6.16 -8.13 -1.57
CA LEU A 167 -7.36 -7.47 -1.07
C LEU A 167 -7.36 -5.97 -1.37
N ARG A 168 -6.26 -5.28 -1.12
CA ARG A 168 -6.16 -3.82 -1.34
C ARG A 168 -6.12 -3.41 -2.82
N ASN A 169 -5.34 -4.09 -3.65
CA ASN A 169 -5.05 -3.63 -5.02
C ASN A 169 -5.99 -4.23 -6.07
N THR A 170 -6.47 -5.46 -5.87
CA THR A 170 -7.33 -6.14 -6.84
C THR A 170 -8.80 -6.08 -6.41
N MET A 171 -9.10 -6.36 -5.14
CA MET A 171 -10.49 -6.38 -4.62
C MET A 171 -10.93 -5.03 -4.04
N LEU A 172 -10.00 -4.10 -3.81
CA LEU A 172 -10.24 -2.78 -3.19
C LEU A 172 -10.82 -2.85 -1.77
N ILE A 173 -10.50 -3.92 -1.03
CA ILE A 173 -10.96 -4.18 0.34
C ILE A 173 -9.80 -3.98 1.31
N THR A 174 -10.07 -3.36 2.46
CA THR A 174 -9.10 -3.22 3.55
C THR A 174 -9.65 -3.87 4.81
N ILE A 175 -9.00 -4.94 5.25
CA ILE A 175 -9.31 -5.64 6.50
C ILE A 175 -8.33 -5.16 7.58
N LYS A 176 -8.85 -4.71 8.71
CA LYS A 176 -8.04 -4.25 9.85
C LYS A 176 -8.30 -5.14 11.05
N LYS A 177 -7.23 -5.50 11.76
CA LYS A 177 -7.32 -6.18 13.04
C LYS A 177 -7.48 -5.14 14.15
N PRO A 178 -8.53 -5.20 15.00
CA PRO A 178 -8.65 -4.35 16.17
C PRO A 178 -7.50 -4.68 17.13
N THR A 179 -6.77 -3.65 17.54
CA THR A 179 -5.76 -3.75 18.57
C THR A 179 -6.35 -3.25 19.87
N PHE A 180 -6.54 -4.14 20.83
CA PHE A 180 -6.93 -3.77 22.18
C PHE A 180 -5.69 -3.33 22.96
N GLU A 181 -5.76 -2.18 23.62
CA GLU A 181 -4.74 -1.80 24.60
C GLU A 181 -4.92 -2.66 25.85
N PRO A 182 -3.86 -3.27 26.39
CA PRO A 182 -3.97 -4.02 27.63
C PRO A 182 -4.42 -3.09 28.76
N GLU A 183 -5.40 -3.54 29.56
CA GLU A 183 -5.96 -2.79 30.70
C GLU A 183 -4.88 -2.27 31.66
N VAL A 184 -3.74 -2.95 31.73
CA VAL A 184 -2.58 -2.52 32.54
C VAL A 184 -2.07 -1.13 32.13
N LYS A 185 -2.14 -0.75 30.85
CA LYS A 185 -1.71 0.59 30.40
C LYS A 185 -2.73 1.67 30.74
N THR A 186 -4.03 1.38 30.70
CA THR A 186 -5.06 2.33 31.14
C THR A 186 -5.03 2.49 32.65
N GLN A 187 -4.89 1.40 33.40
CA GLN A 187 -4.69 1.43 34.85
C GLN A 187 -3.40 2.17 35.23
N LEU A 188 -2.24 1.86 34.62
CA LEU A 188 -1.00 2.60 34.89
C LEU A 188 -1.06 4.08 34.49
N LYS A 189 -1.85 4.45 33.46
CA LYS A 189 -2.09 5.87 33.13
C LYS A 189 -2.95 6.55 34.18
N ILE A 190 -3.99 5.89 34.68
CA ILE A 190 -4.82 6.37 35.80
C ILE A 190 -3.95 6.55 37.05
N TYR A 191 -3.20 5.51 37.44
CA TYR A 191 -2.30 5.58 38.59
C TYR A 191 -1.19 6.63 38.41
N ARG A 192 -0.64 6.83 37.19
CA ARG A 192 0.37 7.87 36.95
C ARG A 192 -0.23 9.29 37.00
N GLN A 193 -1.49 9.46 36.59
CA GLN A 193 -2.22 10.72 36.69
C GLN A 193 -2.55 11.04 38.15
N ASP A 194 -3.00 10.05 38.92
CA ASP A 194 -3.35 10.17 40.34
C ASP A 194 -2.11 10.37 41.23
N MET A 195 -0.99 9.74 40.87
CA MET A 195 0.28 9.92 41.56
C MET A 195 0.78 11.35 41.45
N HIS A 196 0.59 12.06 40.33
CA HIS A 196 0.99 13.46 40.18
C HIS A 196 0.20 14.43 41.09
N GLY A 197 -0.96 14.03 41.62
CA GLY A 197 -1.77 14.83 42.55
C GLY A 197 -1.47 14.61 44.04
N LEU A 198 -0.66 13.61 44.39
CA LEU A 198 -0.42 13.18 45.78
C LEU A 198 1.04 13.26 46.23
N TRP A 199 1.92 13.89 45.45
CA TRP A 199 3.30 14.18 45.86
C TRP A 199 3.38 15.39 46.80
N THR A 200 2.89 15.22 48.02
CA THR A 200 3.36 15.98 49.18
C THR A 200 3.85 15.01 50.25
N GLY A 201 5.16 14.77 50.25
CA GLY A 201 5.97 14.58 51.46
C GLY A 201 6.04 13.22 52.14
N GLU A 202 4.95 12.50 52.38
CA GLU A 202 4.96 11.53 53.51
C GLU A 202 4.59 10.07 53.19
N THR A 203 4.20 9.72 51.96
CA THR A 203 3.72 8.36 51.64
C THR A 203 4.78 7.41 51.06
N GLN A 204 6.03 7.85 50.90
CA GLN A 204 7.11 7.03 50.32
C GLN A 204 7.51 5.81 51.17
N THR A 205 7.24 5.81 52.48
CA THR A 205 7.70 4.73 53.37
C THR A 205 6.78 3.51 53.39
N TRP A 206 5.49 3.68 53.15
CA TRP A 206 4.51 2.58 53.20
C TRP A 206 4.58 1.66 51.97
N ILE A 207 4.75 2.21 50.77
CA ILE A 207 4.73 1.42 49.53
C ILE A 207 5.98 0.54 49.38
N LEU A 208 7.12 0.97 49.93
CA LEU A 208 8.35 0.15 49.94
C LEU A 208 8.28 -1.02 50.93
N GLN A 209 7.48 -0.92 52.00
CA GLN A 209 7.25 -2.04 52.93
C GLN A 209 6.28 -3.08 52.34
N GLU A 210 5.22 -2.65 51.65
CA GLU A 210 4.22 -3.56 51.06
C GLU A 210 4.80 -4.38 49.89
N THR A 211 5.65 -3.76 49.06
CA THR A 211 6.27 -4.42 47.90
C THR A 211 7.35 -5.43 48.28
N ALA A 212 8.04 -5.24 49.41
CA ALA A 212 8.99 -6.21 49.95
C ALA A 212 8.30 -7.47 50.53
N SER A 213 7.06 -7.34 51.03
CA SER A 213 6.28 -8.47 51.57
C SER A 213 5.77 -9.42 50.47
N LEU A 214 5.44 -8.89 49.28
CA LEU A 214 4.93 -9.68 48.16
C LEU A 214 6.01 -10.46 47.38
N LEU A 215 7.29 -10.05 47.46
CA LEU A 215 8.42 -10.70 46.80
C LEU A 215 9.09 -11.82 47.62
N MET A 216 8.67 -12.03 48.87
CA MET A 216 9.25 -13.00 49.80
C MET A 216 8.22 -14.06 50.24
N LYS A 217 7.49 -14.67 49.30
CA LYS A 217 6.73 -15.90 49.59
C LYS A 217 7.58 -17.11 49.21
N PRO A 218 7.89 -18.04 50.16
CA PRO A 218 8.69 -19.22 49.86
C PRO A 218 7.91 -20.19 48.98
N VAL A 219 8.57 -20.65 47.92
CA VAL A 219 8.19 -21.85 47.16
C VAL A 219 8.36 -23.04 48.10
N PHE A 220 7.24 -23.60 48.58
CA PHE A 220 7.23 -24.94 49.15
C PHE A 220 6.84 -25.92 48.04
N ILE A 221 7.82 -26.78 47.74
CA ILE A 221 7.91 -27.98 46.88
C ILE A 221 6.63 -28.42 46.19
#